data_AF-H3GRD4-F1
#
_entry.id   AF-H3GRD4-F1
#
_cell.length_a   1.000
_cell.length_b   1.000
_cell.length_c   1.000
_cell.angle_alpha   90.00
_cell.angle_beta   90.00
_cell.angle_gamma   90.00
#
_symmetry.space_group_name_H-M   'P 1'
#
loop_
_entity.id
_entity.type
_entity.pdbx_description
1 polymer ?
#
loop_
_entity_poly.entity_id
_entity_poly.type
_entity_poly.pdbx_seq_one_letter_code
_entity_poly.pdbx_strand_id
1 'polypeptide(L)'
;MKKKKTRITLALTANADGSDTLPALFLGHAKQPYCLNKSTVAQLGFSYRSNKKSWMTGLLFREWLLDLDRDMRAKSRQILLLLDNASSHHLGDIVCTNVRVEFLPPNTTAFLQPMDAGIIAAFKRAYKGKQLRWAYEKVKRGEELKKDVYTVDQLQAMQ
;
A
#
# COMPACT_ATOMS: atom_id res chain seq x y z
N MET A 1 0.26 -3.88 29.16
CA MET A 1 1.05 -3.09 28.19
C MET A 1 0.18 -2.68 27.01
N LYS A 2 -0.07 -1.38 26.78
CA LYS A 2 -0.72 -0.91 25.55
C LYS A 2 0.23 -1.19 24.37
N LYS A 3 -0.13 -2.12 23.47
CA LYS A 3 0.59 -2.29 22.18
C LYS A 3 0.61 -0.94 21.47
N LYS A 4 1.78 -0.46 21.02
CA LYS A 4 1.87 0.68 20.10
C LYS A 4 1.13 0.29 18.82
N LYS A 5 -0.07 0.83 18.61
CA LYS A 5 -0.92 0.57 17.45
C LYS A 5 -0.52 1.47 16.27
N THR A 6 0.76 1.49 15.91
CA THR A 6 1.15 2.15 14.66
C THR A 6 0.70 1.24 13.53
N ARG A 7 -0.31 1.68 12.78
CA ARG A 7 -0.84 0.97 11.61
C ARG A 7 -0.47 1.72 10.35
N ILE A 8 0.01 0.96 9.36
CA ILE A 8 0.17 1.41 7.99
C ILE A 8 -0.64 0.44 7.14
N THR A 9 -1.45 0.97 6.23
CA THR A 9 -2.16 0.16 5.23
C THR A 9 -1.49 0.37 3.89
N LEU A 10 -1.35 -0.71 3.13
CA LEU A 10 -0.80 -0.68 1.77
C LEU A 10 -1.93 -1.04 0.81
N ALA A 11 -2.10 -0.24 -0.24
CA ALA A 11 -2.86 -0.63 -1.42
C ALA A 11 -1.87 -1.04 -2.51
N LEU A 12 -2.01 -2.28 -2.98
CA LEU A 12 -1.16 -2.89 -3.99
C LEU A 12 -1.95 -3.02 -5.29
N THR A 13 -1.28 -2.86 -6.43
CA THR A 13 -1.90 -3.01 -7.74
C THR A 13 -0.88 -3.57 -8.72
N ALA A 14 -1.28 -4.61 -9.45
CA ALA A 14 -0.46 -5.28 -10.46
C ALA A 14 -1.34 -5.67 -11.64
N ASN A 15 -0.72 -5.91 -12.80
CA ASN A 15 -1.40 -6.50 -13.94
C ASN A 15 -1.59 -8.02 -13.76
N ALA A 16 -2.36 -8.63 -14.68
CA ALA A 16 -2.85 -10.00 -14.54
C ALA A 16 -1.74 -11.07 -14.54
N ASP A 17 -0.66 -10.85 -15.29
CA ASP A 17 0.49 -11.75 -15.37
C ASP A 17 1.60 -11.40 -14.36
N GLY A 18 1.45 -10.28 -13.63
CA GLY A 18 2.41 -9.79 -12.64
C GLY A 18 3.69 -9.19 -13.22
N SER A 19 3.75 -8.93 -14.53
CA SER A 19 4.93 -8.30 -15.18
C SER A 19 5.06 -6.81 -14.89
N ASP A 20 3.98 -6.16 -14.45
CA ASP A 20 3.91 -4.74 -14.15
C ASP A 20 3.14 -4.49 -12.84
N THR A 21 3.69 -3.60 -12.01
CA THR A 21 3.12 -3.23 -10.72
C THR A 21 3.12 -1.73 -10.57
N LEU A 22 2.03 -1.17 -10.06
CA LEU A 22 2.01 0.24 -9.67
C LEU A 22 2.73 0.43 -8.33
N PRO A 23 3.31 1.62 -8.08
CA PRO A 23 3.85 1.96 -6.77
C PRO A 23 2.80 1.76 -5.68
N ALA A 24 3.18 1.07 -4.60
CA ALA A 24 2.29 0.85 -3.47
C ALA A 24 1.85 2.19 -2.85
N LEU A 25 0.56 2.36 -2.62
CA LEU A 25 0.03 3.50 -1.87
C LEU A 25 0.05 3.17 -0.38
N PHE A 26 0.80 3.95 0.38
CA PHE A 26 0.90 3.85 1.83
C PHE A 26 -0.09 4.78 2.52
N LEU A 27 -0.85 4.25 3.48
CA LEU A 27 -1.82 4.99 4.28
C LEU A 27 -1.42 4.93 5.74
N GLY A 28 -0.99 6.06 6.31
CA GLY A 28 -0.60 6.16 7.70
C GLY A 28 -1.47 7.11 8.51
N HIS A 29 -1.12 7.29 9.79
CA HIS A 29 -1.86 8.16 10.71
C HIS A 29 -1.44 9.62 10.58
N ALA A 30 -0.13 9.86 10.69
CA ALA A 30 0.43 11.20 10.66
C ALA A 30 0.60 11.69 9.21
N LYS A 31 0.27 12.96 8.94
CA LYS A 31 0.56 13.59 7.64
C LYS A 31 2.05 13.60 7.34
N GLN A 32 2.86 13.87 8.36
CA GLN A 32 4.31 13.80 8.31
C GLN A 32 4.81 12.99 9.51
N PRO A 33 5.12 11.70 9.33
CA PRO A 33 5.73 10.88 10.37
C PRO A 33 7.05 11.48 10.86
N TYR A 34 7.26 11.49 12.18
CA TYR A 34 8.44 12.08 12.80
C TYR A 34 9.76 11.45 12.32
N CYS A 35 9.74 10.15 11.99
CA CYS A 35 10.90 9.40 11.50
C CYS A 35 11.39 9.81 10.11
N LEU A 36 10.71 10.75 9.43
CA LEU A 36 11.14 11.23 8.11
C LEU A 36 12.19 12.35 8.16
N ASN A 37 12.66 12.76 9.35
CA ASN A 37 13.79 13.69 9.52
C ASN A 37 13.73 14.94 8.62
N LYS A 38 12.55 15.58 8.58
CA LYS A 38 12.21 16.77 7.75
C LYS A 38 12.10 16.53 6.24
N SER A 39 12.42 15.34 5.74
CA SER A 39 12.08 14.94 4.37
C SER A 39 10.58 14.63 4.26
N THR A 40 10.04 14.84 3.08
CA THR A 40 8.68 14.42 2.73
C THR A 40 8.70 13.00 2.18
N VAL A 41 7.60 12.27 2.35
CA VAL A 41 7.36 10.96 1.71
C VAL A 41 7.55 10.99 0.20
N ALA A 42 7.16 12.08 -0.47
CA ALA A 42 7.31 12.26 -1.91
C ALA A 42 8.79 12.41 -2.31
N GLN A 43 9.60 13.16 -1.54
CA GLN A 43 11.05 13.24 -1.76
C GLN A 43 11.75 11.90 -1.58
N LEU A 44 11.17 11.00 -0.79
CA LEU A 44 11.67 9.64 -0.57
C LEU A 44 11.11 8.64 -1.59
N GLY A 45 10.34 9.10 -2.58
CA GLY A 45 9.78 8.27 -3.66
C GLY A 45 8.55 7.46 -3.27
N PHE A 46 7.94 7.72 -2.11
CA PHE A 46 6.77 6.97 -1.64
C PHE A 46 5.47 7.68 -1.99
N SER A 47 4.52 6.92 -2.56
CA SER A 47 3.12 7.34 -2.62
C SER A 47 2.48 7.17 -1.25
N TYR A 48 2.15 8.28 -0.59
CA TYR A 48 1.64 8.26 0.77
C TYR A 48 0.46 9.21 0.96
N ARG A 49 -0.52 8.77 1.75
CA ARG A 49 -1.62 9.59 2.25
C ARG A 49 -1.83 9.31 3.74
N SER A 50 -2.52 10.21 4.44
CA SER A 50 -2.75 10.07 5.88
C SER A 50 -4.19 10.33 6.25
N ASN A 51 -4.72 9.55 7.19
CA ASN A 51 -5.93 9.88 7.92
C ASN A 51 -5.89 9.28 9.33
N LYS A 52 -6.79 9.72 10.22
CA LYS A 52 -6.84 9.27 11.63
C LYS A 52 -6.98 7.75 11.80
N LYS A 53 -7.48 7.03 10.79
CA LYS A 53 -7.63 5.58 10.84
C LYS A 53 -6.51 4.84 10.09
N SER A 54 -5.71 5.49 9.25
CA SER A 54 -4.71 4.80 8.40
C SER A 54 -5.35 3.69 7.55
N TRP A 55 -6.54 3.94 6.99
CA TRP A 55 -7.31 3.02 6.14
C TRP A 55 -7.79 3.72 4.87
N MET A 56 -8.12 2.95 3.84
CA MET A 56 -8.67 3.49 2.59
C MET A 56 -10.02 4.17 2.85
N THR A 57 -10.27 5.30 2.19
CA THR A 57 -11.56 6.00 2.19
C THR A 57 -11.94 6.31 0.75
N GLY A 58 -13.23 6.54 0.49
CA GLY A 58 -13.70 6.95 -0.84
C GLY A 58 -12.97 8.17 -1.40
N LEU A 59 -12.71 9.18 -0.56
CA LEU A 59 -11.95 10.35 -0.98
C LEU A 59 -10.51 10.00 -1.40
N LEU A 60 -9.79 9.24 -0.58
CA LEU A 60 -8.40 8.88 -0.86
C LEU A 60 -8.27 7.96 -2.08
N PHE A 61 -9.22 7.04 -2.25
CA PHE A 61 -9.30 6.18 -3.42
C PHE A 61 -9.49 7.00 -4.69
N ARG A 62 -10.42 7.97 -4.67
CA ARG A 62 -10.69 8.88 -5.79
C ARG A 62 -9.49 9.75 -6.16
N GLU A 63 -8.82 10.34 -5.17
CA GLU A 63 -7.58 11.09 -5.40
C GLU A 63 -6.51 10.22 -6.06
N TRP A 64 -6.31 8.99 -5.56
CA TRP A 64 -5.37 8.06 -6.13
C TRP A 64 -5.73 7.64 -7.56
N LEU A 65 -7.02 7.42 -7.84
CA LEU A 65 -7.50 7.05 -9.18
C LEU A 65 -7.26 8.18 -10.20
N LEU A 66 -7.46 9.44 -9.81
CA LEU A 66 -7.17 10.59 -10.68
C LEU A 66 -5.67 10.75 -10.97
N ASP A 67 -4.82 10.52 -9.96
CA ASP A 67 -3.37 10.52 -10.13
C ASP A 67 -2.94 9.37 -11.07
N LEU A 68 -3.51 8.17 -10.90
CA LEU A 68 -3.27 7.03 -11.79
C LEU A 68 -3.68 7.34 -13.23
N ASP A 69 -4.86 7.91 -13.43
CA ASP A 69 -5.36 8.28 -14.76
C ASP A 69 -4.49 9.36 -15.43
N ARG A 70 -3.96 10.32 -14.66
CA ARG A 70 -2.96 11.28 -15.13
C ARG A 70 -1.66 10.59 -15.56
N ASP A 71 -1.18 9.64 -14.77
CA ASP A 71 0.04 8.88 -15.08
C ASP A 71 -0.13 8.02 -16.34
N MET A 72 -1.30 7.39 -16.50
CA MET A 72 -1.62 6.59 -17.69
C MET A 72 -1.75 7.46 -18.94
N ARG A 73 -2.35 8.67 -18.83
CA ARG A 73 -2.33 9.68 -19.90
C ARG A 73 -0.92 10.07 -20.31
N ALA A 74 -0.05 10.39 -19.34
CA ALA A 74 1.32 10.80 -19.60
C ALA A 74 2.14 9.70 -20.29
N LYS A 75 1.81 8.43 -20.02
CA LYS A 75 2.40 7.25 -20.67
C LYS A 75 1.70 6.84 -21.97
N SER A 76 0.67 7.58 -22.40
CA SER A 76 -0.21 7.21 -23.53
C SER A 76 -0.74 5.77 -23.44
N ARG A 77 -1.01 5.31 -22.22
CA ARG A 77 -1.47 3.95 -21.91
C ARG A 77 -2.94 3.96 -21.53
N GLN A 78 -3.67 2.95 -21.99
CA GLN A 78 -5.03 2.66 -21.58
C GLN A 78 -5.01 1.38 -20.74
N ILE A 79 -5.67 1.40 -19.58
CA ILE A 79 -5.75 0.23 -18.69
C ILE A 79 -7.17 -0.05 -18.22
N LEU A 80 -7.42 -1.32 -17.92
CA LEU A 80 -8.59 -1.78 -17.18
C LEU A 80 -8.18 -2.05 -15.73
N LEU A 81 -8.79 -1.34 -14.78
CA LEU A 81 -8.61 -1.54 -13.35
C LEU A 81 -9.79 -2.35 -12.80
N LEU A 82 -9.49 -3.57 -12.34
CA LEU A 82 -10.46 -4.45 -11.70
C LEU A 82 -10.44 -4.25 -10.18
N LEU A 83 -11.61 -3.99 -9.59
CA LEU A 83 -11.76 -3.74 -8.15
C LEU A 83 -12.78 -4.68 -7.51
N ASP A 84 -12.63 -4.92 -6.22
CA ASP A 84 -13.68 -5.52 -5.41
C ASP A 84 -14.75 -4.47 -5.01
N ASN A 85 -15.85 -4.95 -4.45
CA ASN A 85 -16.98 -4.10 -4.04
C ASN A 85 -16.79 -3.46 -2.65
N ALA A 86 -15.55 -3.14 -2.26
CA ALA A 86 -15.31 -2.45 -1.00
C ALA A 86 -16.00 -1.08 -0.99
N SER A 87 -16.60 -0.70 0.15
CA SER A 87 -17.32 0.58 0.26
C SER A 87 -16.44 1.81 0.03
N SER A 88 -15.12 1.67 0.15
CA SER A 88 -14.16 2.72 -0.20
C SER A 88 -13.93 2.89 -1.70
N HIS A 89 -14.28 1.90 -2.54
CA HIS A 89 -14.09 1.96 -3.99
C HIS A 89 -15.28 2.64 -4.68
N HIS A 90 -15.67 3.82 -4.20
CA HIS A 90 -16.77 4.59 -4.77
C HIS A 90 -16.25 5.69 -5.69
N LEU A 91 -16.63 5.63 -6.97
CA LEU A 91 -16.19 6.55 -8.03
C LEU A 91 -16.78 7.96 -7.88
N GLY A 92 -18.02 8.08 -7.37
CA GLY A 92 -18.75 9.36 -7.42
C GLY A 92 -18.88 9.85 -8.86
N ASP A 93 -18.66 11.15 -9.08
CA ASP A 93 -18.75 11.78 -10.40
C ASP A 93 -17.42 11.78 -11.18
N ILE A 94 -16.46 10.93 -10.79
CA ILE A 94 -15.16 10.87 -11.46
C ILE A 94 -15.29 10.21 -12.82
N VAL A 95 -14.75 10.89 -13.83
CA VAL A 95 -14.58 10.38 -15.18
C VAL A 95 -13.09 10.30 -15.49
N CYS A 96 -12.62 9.09 -15.78
CA CYS A 96 -11.26 8.81 -16.21
C CYS A 96 -11.22 8.61 -17.74
N THR A 97 -10.12 9.02 -18.38
CA THR A 97 -9.96 8.90 -19.83
C THR A 97 -9.07 7.74 -20.25
N ASN A 98 -8.18 7.31 -19.36
CA ASN A 98 -7.15 6.30 -19.61
C ASN A 98 -7.21 5.11 -18.66
N VAL A 99 -8.02 5.22 -17.62
CA VAL A 99 -8.32 4.13 -16.68
C VAL A 99 -9.81 3.82 -16.76
N ARG A 100 -10.16 2.68 -17.33
CA ARG A 100 -11.51 2.12 -17.20
C ARG A 100 -11.57 1.31 -15.92
N VAL A 101 -12.55 1.58 -15.06
CA VAL A 101 -12.76 0.83 -13.81
C VAL A 101 -13.91 -0.14 -14.01
N GLU A 102 -13.72 -1.40 -13.60
CA GLU A 102 -14.78 -2.40 -13.54
C GLU A 102 -14.75 -3.09 -12.17
N PHE A 103 -15.93 -3.43 -11.67
CA PHE A 103 -16.08 -4.14 -10.41
C PHE A 103 -16.27 -5.63 -10.67
N LEU A 104 -15.54 -6.45 -9.90
CA LEU A 104 -15.75 -7.89 -9.88
C LEU A 104 -17.14 -8.21 -9.31
N PRO A 105 -17.74 -9.36 -9.66
CA PRO A 105 -19.01 -9.77 -9.07
C PRO A 105 -18.93 -9.84 -7.54
N PRO A 106 -20.00 -9.50 -6.81
CA PRO A 106 -20.02 -9.55 -5.36
C PRO A 106 -19.71 -10.97 -4.86
N ASN A 107 -19.09 -11.07 -3.67
CA ASN A 107 -18.74 -12.33 -3.01
C ASN A 107 -17.76 -13.25 -3.76
N THR A 108 -16.97 -12.71 -4.71
CA THR A 108 -15.97 -13.48 -5.45
C THR A 108 -14.52 -13.25 -5.00
N THR A 109 -14.30 -12.54 -3.88
CA THR A 109 -12.98 -12.10 -3.41
C THR A 109 -11.95 -13.23 -3.32
N ALA A 110 -12.32 -14.39 -2.79
CA ALA A 110 -11.39 -15.50 -2.62
C ALA A 110 -11.03 -16.22 -3.94
N PHE A 111 -11.83 -16.05 -5.00
CA PHE A 111 -11.70 -16.82 -6.24
C PHE A 111 -11.27 -15.96 -7.42
N LEU A 112 -11.89 -14.78 -7.62
CA LEU A 112 -11.67 -13.94 -8.79
C LEU A 112 -10.73 -12.75 -8.54
N GLN A 113 -10.52 -12.34 -7.28
CA GLN A 113 -9.73 -11.16 -6.97
C GLN A 113 -8.28 -11.61 -6.66
N PRO A 114 -7.33 -11.46 -7.59
CA PRO A 114 -6.01 -12.10 -7.46
C PRO A 114 -5.19 -11.55 -6.29
N MET A 115 -5.46 -10.30 -5.90
CA MET A 115 -4.78 -9.64 -4.79
C MET A 115 -5.01 -10.39 -3.47
N ASP A 116 -6.26 -10.73 -3.18
CA ASP A 116 -6.71 -11.43 -1.99
C ASP A 116 -6.53 -12.94 -2.13
N ALA A 117 -6.67 -13.50 -3.34
CA ALA A 117 -6.48 -14.93 -3.60
C ALA A 117 -5.04 -15.42 -3.39
N GLY A 118 -4.02 -14.55 -3.47
CA GLY A 118 -2.65 -14.99 -3.19
C GLY A 118 -1.57 -13.91 -3.12
N ILE A 119 -1.68 -12.82 -3.89
CA ILE A 119 -0.60 -11.84 -4.00
C ILE A 119 -0.33 -11.16 -2.64
N ILE A 120 -1.37 -10.71 -1.93
CA ILE A 120 -1.24 -10.09 -0.61
C ILE A 120 -0.67 -11.07 0.41
N ALA A 121 -1.08 -12.35 0.36
CA ALA A 121 -0.56 -13.38 1.25
C ALA A 121 0.94 -13.64 0.99
N ALA A 122 1.33 -13.71 -0.28
CA ALA A 122 2.73 -13.84 -0.69
C ALA A 122 3.57 -12.63 -0.27
N PHE A 123 3.07 -11.41 -0.48
CA PHE A 123 3.70 -10.17 -0.03
C PHE A 123 3.94 -10.17 1.48
N LYS A 124 2.92 -10.50 2.29
CA LYS A 124 3.03 -10.58 3.76
C LYS A 124 4.08 -11.59 4.19
N ARG A 125 4.15 -12.76 3.54
CA ARG A 125 5.16 -13.79 3.81
C ARG A 125 6.57 -13.30 3.48
N ALA A 126 6.77 -12.66 2.33
CA ALA A 126 8.05 -12.08 1.94
C ALA A 126 8.49 -10.97 2.92
N TYR A 127 7.57 -10.07 3.28
CA TYR A 127 7.81 -9.01 4.25
C TYR A 127 8.21 -9.57 5.62
N LYS A 128 7.52 -10.61 6.12
CA LYS A 128 7.89 -11.30 7.36
C LYS A 128 9.29 -11.92 7.27
N GLY A 129 9.65 -12.50 6.11
CA GLY A 129 11.01 -13.00 5.86
C GLY A 129 12.06 -11.90 5.96
N LYS A 130 11.78 -10.71 5.40
CA LYS A 130 12.65 -9.53 5.53
C LYS A 130 12.79 -9.08 6.98
N GLN A 131 11.71 -9.06 7.75
CA GLN A 131 11.73 -8.74 9.18
C GLN A 131 12.57 -9.73 10.00
N LEU A 132 12.44 -11.03 9.72
CA LEU A 132 13.24 -12.07 10.38
C LEU A 132 14.73 -11.94 10.06
N ARG A 133 15.06 -11.70 8.79
CA ARG A 133 16.45 -11.47 8.38
C ARG A 133 17.04 -10.22 9.05
N TRP A 134 16.26 -9.14 9.11
CA TRP A 134 16.69 -7.92 9.80
C TRP A 134 16.96 -8.15 11.28
N ALA A 135 16.08 -8.87 11.98
CA ALA A 135 16.28 -9.27 13.37
C ALA A 135 17.54 -10.13 13.55
N TYR A 136 17.75 -11.11 12.67
CA TYR A 136 18.92 -11.98 12.69
C TYR A 136 20.24 -11.21 12.51
N GLU A 137 20.30 -10.29 11.56
CA GLU A 137 21.49 -9.47 11.32
C GLU A 137 21.86 -8.59 12.53
N LYS A 138 20.86 -8.09 13.26
CA LYS A 138 21.10 -7.35 14.52
C LYS A 138 21.73 -8.21 15.60
N VAL A 139 21.20 -9.42 15.79
CA VAL A 139 21.77 -10.40 16.73
C VAL A 139 23.21 -10.71 16.35
N LYS A 140 23.46 -10.96 15.06
CA LYS A 140 24.81 -11.27 14.55
C LYS A 140 25.80 -10.12 14.77
N ARG A 141 25.34 -8.87 14.73
CA ARG A 141 26.16 -7.67 15.01
C ARG A 141 26.35 -7.39 16.50
N GLY A 142 25.75 -8.19 17.39
CA GLY A 142 25.79 -7.96 18.83
C GLY A 142 25.01 -6.73 19.27
N GLU A 143 24.04 -6.25 18.48
CA GLU A 143 23.19 -5.13 18.88
C GLU A 143 22.29 -5.53 20.06
N GLU A 144 22.11 -4.61 21.01
CA GLU A 144 21.22 -4.83 22.14
C GLU A 144 19.76 -5.01 21.65
N LEU A 145 19.19 -6.17 21.96
CA LEU A 145 17.85 -6.51 21.53
C LEU A 145 16.82 -5.75 22.37
N LYS A 146 16.07 -4.87 21.70
CA LYS A 146 14.86 -4.29 22.29
C LYS A 146 13.86 -5.41 22.63
N LYS A 147 13.00 -5.16 23.62
CA LYS A 147 11.92 -6.07 24.05
C LYS A 147 11.04 -6.58 22.89
N ASP A 148 10.92 -5.78 21.83
CA ASP A 148 10.36 -6.21 20.55
C ASP A 148 11.43 -6.04 19.46
N VAL A 149 12.08 -7.16 19.13
CA VAL A 149 13.18 -7.24 18.15
C VAL A 149 12.73 -6.86 16.75
N TYR A 150 11.42 -6.85 16.46
CA TYR A 150 10.87 -6.51 15.14
C TYR A 150 10.46 -5.03 15.03
N THR A 151 10.63 -4.24 16.09
CA THR A 151 10.27 -2.82 16.07
C THR A 151 11.16 -2.04 15.13
N VAL A 152 10.57 -1.59 14.03
CA VAL A 152 11.13 -0.62 13.08
C VAL A 152 10.32 0.66 13.11
N ASP A 153 10.93 1.79 12.73
CA ASP A 153 10.15 3.00 12.47
C ASP A 153 9.38 2.88 11.14
N GLN A 154 8.50 3.84 10.90
CA GLN A 154 7.62 3.83 9.72
C GLN A 154 8.40 3.99 8.41
N LEU A 155 9.51 4.73 8.38
CA LEU A 155 10.32 4.87 7.16
C LEU A 155 10.94 3.54 6.79
N GLN A 156 11.55 2.87 7.77
CA GLN A 156 12.16 1.57 7.58
C GLN A 156 11.14 0.49 7.19
N ALA A 157 9.89 0.60 7.66
CA ALA A 157 8.80 -0.30 7.30
C ALA A 157 8.27 -0.10 5.87
N MET A 158 8.49 1.09 5.29
CA MET A 158 8.06 1.41 3.91
C MET A 158 9.10 1.01 2.85
N GLN A 159 10.34 0.76 3.26
CA GLN A 159 11.46 0.30 2.43
C GLN A 159 11.50 -1.20 2.24
#